data_AF-A0A0S7Y8R5-F1
#
_entry.id   AF-A0A0S7Y8R5-F1
#
_cell.length_a   1.000
_cell.length_b   1.000
_cell.length_c   1.000
_cell.angle_alpha   90.00
_cell.angle_beta   90.00
_cell.angle_gamma   90.00
#
_symmetry.space_group_name_H-M   'P 1'
#
loop_
_entity.id
_entity.type
_entity.pdbx_description
1 polymer ?
#
loop_
_entity_poly.entity_id
_entity_poly.type
_entity_poly.pdbx_seq_one_letter_code
_entity_poly.pdbx_strand_id
1 'polypeptide(L)' 'MWIKSNAGRPELVGGETVFRETPDQMAAQVPALLAAGADIIGGCCGTTPEHIRAMAAAARRYAPRA' A
#
# COMPACT_ATOMS: atom_id res chain seq x y z
N MET A 1 -6.97 13.23 -1.13
CA MET A 1 -5.50 13.05 -1.06
C MET A 1 -5.07 11.76 -1.78
N TRP A 2 -3.96 11.78 -2.54
CA TRP A 2 -3.38 10.58 -3.16
C TRP A 2 -2.17 10.09 -2.38
N ILE A 3 -2.14 8.79 -2.04
CA ILE A 3 -1.01 8.14 -1.36
C ILE A 3 -0.49 6.96 -2.18
N LYS A 4 0.85 6.85 -2.24
CA LYS A 4 1.55 5.81 -3.00
C LYS A 4 2.83 5.37 -2.30
N SER A 5 2.72 4.53 -1.28
CA SER A 5 3.86 4.01 -0.51
C SER A 5 4.69 2.99 -1.29
N ASN A 6 5.97 2.85 -0.93
CA ASN A 6 6.78 1.69 -1.31
C ASN A 6 6.28 0.44 -0.55
N ALA A 7 6.70 -0.76 -0.98
CA ALA A 7 6.49 -2.00 -0.23
C ALA A 7 7.44 -2.10 0.98
N GLY A 8 7.25 -1.18 1.92
CA GLY A 8 8.09 -1.02 3.11
C GLY A 8 9.24 -0.04 2.92
N ARG A 9 10.07 0.04 3.96
CA ARG A 9 11.28 0.86 3.94
C ARG A 9 12.30 0.23 2.98
N PRO A 10 13.02 1.04 2.18
CA PRO A 10 14.11 0.53 1.37
C PRO A 10 15.23 0.02 2.29
N GLU A 11 15.70 -1.20 2.02
CA GLU A 11 16.83 -1.83 2.70
C GLU A 11 17.95 -2.10 1.70
N LEU A 12 19.20 -1.84 2.08
CA LEU A 12 20.34 -2.19 1.23
C LEU A 12 20.84 -3.60 1.58
N VAL A 13 20.73 -4.53 0.65
CA VAL A 13 21.15 -5.93 0.81
C VAL A 13 22.09 -6.26 -0.34
N GLY A 14 23.36 -6.53 -0.05
CA GLY A 14 24.35 -6.89 -1.09
C GLY A 14 24.57 -5.80 -2.15
N GLY A 15 24.30 -4.53 -1.82
CA GLY A 15 24.38 -3.41 -2.76
C GLY A 15 23.09 -3.15 -3.55
N GLU A 16 22.07 -3.99 -3.41
CA GLU A 16 20.75 -3.80 -4.03
C GLU A 16 19.73 -3.24 -3.04
N THR A 17 18.80 -2.43 -3.53
CA THR A 17 17.68 -1.93 -2.72
C THR A 17 16.54 -2.95 -2.73
N VAL A 18 16.20 -3.47 -1.55
CA VAL A 18 15.16 -4.48 -1.34
C VAL A 18 13.99 -3.88 -0.54
N PHE A 19 12.78 -4.31 -0.89
CA PHE A 19 11.52 -3.94 -0.24
C PHE A 19 10.85 -5.23 0.26
N ARG A 20 10.54 -5.29 1.56
CA ARG A 20 10.12 -6.55 2.22
C ARG A 20 8.69 -6.56 2.72
N GLU A 21 7.97 -5.44 2.65
CA GLU A 21 6.58 -5.42 3.10
C GLU A 21 5.73 -6.26 2.17
N THR A 22 4.90 -7.11 2.75
CA THR A 22 4.04 -8.05 2.02
C THR A 22 2.72 -7.39 1.60
N PRO A 23 1.99 -7.99 0.64
CA PRO A 23 0.65 -7.53 0.26
C PRO A 23 -0.30 -7.35 1.44
N ASP A 24 -0.32 -8.30 2.39
CA ASP A 24 -1.21 -8.27 3.55
C ASP A 24 -0.84 -7.17 4.54
N GLN A 25 0.46 -6.93 4.75
CA GLN A 25 0.94 -5.83 5.60
C GLN A 25 0.54 -4.47 5.04
N MET A 26 0.71 -4.24 3.74
CA MET A 26 0.25 -3.00 3.10
C MET A 26 -1.28 -2.87 3.15
N ALA A 27 -2.02 -3.95 2.90
CA ALA A 27 -3.48 -3.94 2.94
C ALA A 27 -4.04 -3.60 4.33
N ALA A 28 -3.36 -4.02 5.39
CA ALA A 28 -3.75 -3.70 6.78
C ALA A 28 -3.70 -2.20 7.10
N GLN A 29 -2.94 -1.41 6.33
CA GLN A 29 -2.84 0.04 6.52
C GLN A 29 -4.00 0.82 5.86
N VAL A 30 -4.68 0.23 4.88
CA VAL A 30 -5.73 0.89 4.07
C VAL A 30 -6.81 1.57 4.92
N PRO A 31 -7.38 0.95 5.98
CA PRO A 31 -8.41 1.61 6.79
C PRO A 31 -7.94 2.93 7.43
N ALA A 32 -6.70 2.96 7.92
CA ALA A 32 -6.13 4.17 8.53
C ALA A 32 -5.88 5.27 7.49
N LEU A 33 -5.44 4.90 6.28
CA LEU A 33 -5.26 5.85 5.18
C LEU A 33 -6.58 6.46 4.73
N LEU A 34 -7.64 5.65 4.61
CA LEU A 34 -8.98 6.14 4.28
C LEU A 34 -9.54 7.07 5.37
N ALA A 35 -9.35 6.71 6.65
CA ALA A 35 -9.73 7.57 7.78
C ALA A 35 -8.97 8.90 7.78
N ALA A 36 -7.71 8.91 7.33
CA ALA A 36 -6.90 10.11 7.17
C ALA A 36 -7.24 10.95 5.93
N GLY A 37 -8.22 10.53 5.10
CA GLY A 37 -8.68 11.29 3.94
C GLY A 37 -8.00 10.94 2.61
N ALA A 38 -7.39 9.76 2.51
CA ALA A 38 -6.95 9.24 1.21
C ALA A 38 -8.15 8.93 0.30
N ASP A 39 -8.15 9.48 -0.91
CA ASP A 39 -9.15 9.21 -1.96
C ASP A 39 -8.60 8.26 -3.02
N ILE A 40 -7.26 8.21 -3.15
CA ILE A 40 -6.55 7.32 -4.07
C ILE A 40 -5.41 6.65 -3.30
N ILE A 41 -5.38 5.32 -3.34
CA ILE A 41 -4.34 4.49 -2.73
C ILE A 41 -3.69 3.64 -3.83
N GLY A 42 -2.37 3.72 -3.94
CA GLY A 42 -1.59 2.95 -4.90
C GLY A 42 -0.24 2.51 -4.34
N GLY A 43 0.63 2.00 -5.23
CA GLY A 43 1.96 1.50 -4.88
C GLY A 43 3.12 2.15 -5.64
N CYS A 44 4.29 2.17 -5.02
CA CYS A 44 5.55 2.70 -5.57
C CYS A 44 6.60 1.59 -5.72
N CYS A 45 7.83 1.80 -5.28
CA CYS A 45 8.91 0.84 -5.42
C CYS A 45 8.62 -0.41 -4.60
N GLY A 46 8.94 -1.59 -5.15
CA GLY A 46 8.68 -2.89 -4.53
C GLY A 46 7.23 -3.36 -4.56
N THR A 47 6.25 -2.50 -4.88
CA THR A 47 4.86 -2.94 -5.00
C THR A 47 4.62 -3.75 -6.28
N THR A 48 3.76 -4.75 -6.16
CA THR A 48 3.41 -5.68 -7.24
C THR A 48 1.89 -5.72 -7.44
N PRO A 49 1.37 -6.36 -8.51
CA PRO A 49 -0.07 -6.56 -8.67
C PRO A 49 -0.76 -7.24 -7.48
N GLU A 50 -0.05 -8.13 -6.75
CA GLU A 50 -0.54 -8.76 -5.52
C GLU A 50 -0.85 -7.73 -4.43
N HIS A 51 0.05 -6.76 -4.24
CA HIS A 51 -0.14 -5.66 -3.29
C HIS A 51 -1.38 -4.83 -3.66
N ILE A 52 -1.53 -4.48 -4.94
CA ILE A 52 -2.68 -3.71 -5.41
C ILE A 52 -3.98 -4.48 -5.20
N ARG A 53 -4.01 -5.79 -5.49
CA ARG A 53 -5.19 -6.63 -5.25
C ARG A 53 -5.56 -6.68 -3.77
N ALA A 54 -4.58 -6.87 -2.88
CA ALA A 54 -4.81 -6.91 -1.44
C ALA A 54 -5.33 -5.57 -0.90
N MET A 55 -4.70 -4.45 -1.27
CA MET A 55 -5.15 -3.12 -0.88
C MET A 55 -6.55 -2.79 -1.43
N ALA A 56 -6.85 -3.15 -2.68
CA ALA A 56 -8.16 -2.96 -3.28
C ALA A 56 -9.24 -3.79 -2.56
N ALA A 57 -8.94 -5.04 -2.20
CA ALA A 57 -9.86 -5.90 -1.44
C ALA A 57 -10.14 -5.32 -0.04
N ALA A 58 -9.12 -4.75 0.62
CA ALA A 58 -9.29 -4.05 1.90
C ALA A 58 -10.14 -2.77 1.74
N ALA A 59 -9.88 -1.96 0.70
CA ALA A 59 -10.59 -0.71 0.44
C ALA A 59 -12.08 -0.93 0.14
N ARG A 60 -12.44 -1.98 -0.61
CA ARG A 60 -13.83 -2.31 -0.98
C ARG A 60 -14.77 -2.57 0.21
N ARG A 61 -14.23 -2.78 1.41
CA ARG A 61 -15.02 -2.93 2.64
C ARG A 61 -15.59 -1.60 3.15
N TYR A 62 -15.13 -0.48 2.59
CA TYR A 62 -15.51 0.87 2.99
C TYR A 62 -16.27 1.56 1.86
N ALA A 63 -17.28 2.34 2.21
CA ALA A 63 -18.02 3.14 1.25
C ALA A 63 -17.12 4.25 0.67
N PRO A 64 -17.25 4.57 -0.63
CA PRO A 64 -16.62 5.75 -1.21
C PRO A 64 -17.04 7.01 -0.46
N ARG A 65 -16.10 7.94 -0.29
CA ARG A 65 -16.39 9.27 0.25
C ARG A 65 -17.13 10.10 -0.82
N ALA A 66 -18.08 10.92 -0.38
CA ALA A 66 -18.86 11.84 -1.21
C ALA A 66 -18.05 13.09 -1.59
#